data_AF-A0A4Z0V3T2-F1
#
_entry.id   AF-A0A4Z0V3T2-F1
#
_cell.length_a   1.000
_cell.length_b   1.000
_cell.length_c   1.000
_cell.angle_alpha   90.00
_cell.angle_beta   90.00
_cell.angle_gamma   90.00
#
_symmetry.space_group_name_H-M   'P 1'
#
loop_
_entity.id
_entity.type
_entity.pdbx_description
1 polymer ?
#
loop_
_entity_poly.entity_id
_entity_poly.type
_entity_poly.pdbx_seq_one_letter_code
_entity_poly.pdbx_strand_id
1 'polypeptide(L)'
;MKKIKYHAAKILPIALFLSLSSCHGTEDDLYPNNSERTDASRRMSVLEYPDIYEILKSEKVILEALNAWKEMLTYATHFSRREIGFFIYYRHSSNSYFIGEWVYGPLVPFTFGNEAYVNLGKPLFPYEVCAFYHCHPPYYGPDYRLTGASQEDENLAYKLDIPGFVFDYSYSSVWGTYDYETEADFPTTYVFGPRQRSPYKFY
;
A
#
# COMPACT_ATOMS: atom_id res chain seq x y z
N MET A 1 -2.48 40.23 -33.09
CA MET A 1 -1.74 39.02 -32.69
C MET A 1 -0.31 39.41 -32.32
N LYS A 2 0.02 39.49 -31.03
CA LYS A 2 1.38 39.77 -30.53
C LYS A 2 2.02 38.45 -30.09
N LYS A 3 3.14 38.08 -30.71
CA LYS A 3 3.95 36.90 -30.37
C LYS A 3 4.85 37.24 -29.17
N ILE A 4 4.71 36.53 -28.07
CA ILE A 4 5.64 36.57 -26.94
C ILE A 4 6.60 35.39 -27.11
N LYS A 5 7.90 35.70 -27.21
CA LYS A 5 9.00 34.71 -27.26
C LYS A 5 9.43 34.41 -25.82
N TYR A 6 9.33 33.17 -25.39
CA TYR A 6 9.96 32.71 -24.14
C TYR A 6 11.42 32.33 -24.42
N HIS A 7 12.35 32.90 -23.64
CA HIS A 7 13.76 32.54 -23.65
C HIS A 7 14.01 31.38 -22.67
N ALA A 8 14.61 30.31 -23.20
CA ALA A 8 15.09 29.18 -22.42
C ALA A 8 16.39 29.57 -21.69
N ALA A 9 16.39 29.50 -20.35
CA ALA A 9 17.60 29.59 -19.55
C ALA A 9 18.20 28.18 -19.38
N LYS A 10 19.42 27.99 -19.91
CA LYS A 10 20.22 26.77 -19.75
C LYS A 10 20.87 26.79 -18.36
N ILE A 11 20.63 25.76 -17.55
CA ILE A 11 21.37 25.50 -16.31
C ILE A 11 22.42 24.43 -16.62
N LEU A 12 23.68 24.78 -16.37
CA LEU A 12 24.88 23.96 -16.56
C LEU A 12 25.16 23.15 -15.27
N PRO A 13 25.57 21.87 -15.33
CA PRO A 13 25.86 21.09 -14.13
C PRO A 13 27.27 21.39 -13.59
N ILE A 14 27.38 21.62 -12.28
CA ILE A 14 28.66 21.70 -11.56
C ILE A 14 28.95 20.30 -11.00
N ALA A 15 29.95 19.62 -11.57
CA ALA A 15 30.52 18.39 -11.02
C ALA A 15 31.47 18.75 -9.88
N LEU A 16 31.23 18.20 -8.68
CA LEU A 16 32.16 18.31 -7.55
C LEU A 16 32.97 17.01 -7.46
N PHE A 17 34.21 17.07 -7.96
CA PHE A 17 35.23 16.07 -7.68
C PHE A 17 35.84 16.36 -6.30
N LEU A 18 35.84 15.38 -5.41
CA LEU A 18 36.70 15.35 -4.24
C LEU A 18 37.35 13.97 -4.15
N SER A 19 38.61 13.92 -4.57
CA SER A 19 39.56 12.84 -4.30
C SER A 19 40.72 13.42 -3.49
N LEU A 20 40.96 12.88 -2.30
CA LEU A 20 42.24 13.02 -1.58
C LEU A 20 42.59 11.68 -0.92
N SER A 21 43.85 11.27 -1.12
CA SER A 21 44.49 10.07 -0.59
C SER A 21 45.51 10.41 0.51
N SER A 22 46.01 9.35 1.17
CA SER A 22 47.20 9.22 2.05
C SER A 22 46.86 9.08 3.54
N CYS A 23 47.38 8.10 4.31
CA CYS A 23 48.80 7.76 4.48
C CYS A 23 49.11 6.25 4.67
N HIS A 24 50.35 5.93 4.28
CA HIS A 24 51.13 4.72 4.56
C HIS A 24 51.20 4.34 6.05
N GLY A 25 51.22 3.03 6.32
CA GLY A 25 51.68 2.41 7.56
C GLY A 25 52.15 0.98 7.25
N THR A 26 53.33 0.63 7.76
CA THR A 26 54.24 -0.45 7.34
C THR A 26 53.79 -1.87 7.71
N GLU A 27 54.15 -2.83 6.86
CA GLU A 27 54.15 -4.27 7.15
C GLU A 27 55.18 -4.61 8.25
N ASP A 28 54.72 -5.32 9.28
CA ASP A 28 55.21 -6.65 9.74
C ASP A 28 54.91 -6.81 11.24
N ASP A 29 54.04 -7.76 11.57
CA ASP A 29 54.34 -8.81 12.56
C ASP A 29 53.18 -9.82 12.66
N LEU A 30 53.53 -11.04 12.30
CA LEU A 30 52.74 -12.27 12.33
C LEU A 30 52.24 -12.62 13.74
N TYR A 31 50.94 -12.46 13.99
CA TYR A 31 50.16 -13.33 14.89
C TYR A 31 48.71 -13.39 14.40
N PRO A 32 48.16 -14.57 14.00
CA PRO A 32 46.74 -14.69 13.74
C PRO A 32 46.02 -14.68 15.10
N ASN A 33 45.70 -13.49 15.59
CA ASN A 33 44.79 -13.36 16.71
C ASN A 33 43.39 -13.67 16.16
N ASN A 34 42.80 -14.78 16.61
CA ASN A 34 41.46 -15.24 16.24
C ASN A 34 40.33 -14.34 16.79
N SER A 35 40.49 -13.01 16.69
CA SER A 35 39.46 -12.01 17.00
C SER A 35 38.68 -11.54 15.78
N GLU A 36 38.97 -12.06 14.58
CA GLU A 36 38.24 -11.75 13.36
C GLU A 36 37.41 -12.95 12.87
N ARG A 37 36.68 -13.59 13.79
CA ARG A 37 35.46 -14.29 13.40
C ARG A 37 34.37 -13.26 13.15
N THR A 38 34.49 -12.63 11.98
CA THR A 38 33.41 -12.07 11.18
C THR A 38 32.33 -11.37 12.00
N ASP A 39 32.52 -10.06 12.12
CA ASP A 39 31.47 -9.07 12.37
C ASP A 39 30.33 -9.11 11.30
N ALA A 40 30.35 -10.09 10.39
CA ALA A 40 29.26 -10.42 9.47
C ALA A 40 27.99 -10.97 10.16
N SER A 41 28.04 -11.28 11.47
CA SER A 41 26.81 -11.52 12.26
C SER A 41 26.22 -10.23 12.87
N ARG A 42 26.87 -9.08 12.67
CA ARG A 42 26.42 -7.79 13.20
C ARG A 42 25.50 -7.10 12.19
N ARG A 43 24.20 -7.20 12.50
CA ARG A 43 23.06 -6.45 11.95
C ARG A 43 22.52 -6.99 10.62
N MET A 44 21.79 -8.10 10.67
CA MET A 44 20.47 -8.03 10.03
C MET A 44 19.73 -6.90 10.75
N SER A 45 19.74 -5.68 10.20
CA SER A 45 18.78 -4.68 10.64
C SER A 45 17.41 -5.32 10.44
N VAL A 46 16.76 -5.69 11.54
CA VAL A 46 15.37 -6.15 11.51
C VAL A 46 14.60 -5.03 10.81
N LEU A 47 14.09 -5.30 9.61
CA LEU A 47 13.33 -4.32 8.85
C LEU A 47 12.08 -3.99 9.67
N GLU A 48 12.02 -2.80 10.24
CA GLU A 48 10.86 -2.34 10.99
C GLU A 48 9.86 -1.73 10.01
N TYR A 49 8.76 -2.44 9.80
CA TYR A 49 7.64 -1.97 9.00
C TYR A 49 6.73 -1.07 9.85
N PRO A 50 6.10 -0.05 9.25
CA PRO A 50 5.20 0.83 9.98
C PRO A 50 3.95 0.09 10.47
N ASP A 51 3.47 0.50 11.65
CA ASP A 51 2.13 0.16 12.14
C ASP A 51 1.07 0.78 11.23
N ILE A 52 -0.04 0.08 11.03
CA ILE A 52 -1.15 0.51 10.17
C ILE A 52 -1.67 1.91 10.50
N TYR A 53 -1.67 2.33 11.77
CA TYR A 53 -2.09 3.68 12.13
C TYR A 53 -1.05 4.76 11.74
N GLU A 54 0.22 4.41 11.55
CA GLU A 54 1.21 5.30 10.93
C GLU A 54 1.08 5.32 9.40
N ILE A 55 0.73 4.19 8.78
CA ILE A 55 0.43 4.10 7.34
C ILE A 55 -0.75 5.02 7.00
N LEU A 56 -1.83 4.98 7.80
CA LEU A 56 -3.04 5.78 7.60
C LEU A 56 -2.85 7.29 7.83
N LYS A 57 -1.73 7.73 8.41
CA LYS A 57 -1.37 9.17 8.46
C LYS A 57 -0.77 9.67 7.15
N SER A 58 -0.38 8.77 6.24
CA SER A 58 0.20 9.17 4.97
C SER A 58 -0.86 9.75 4.05
N GLU A 59 -0.72 11.04 3.73
CA GLU A 59 -1.57 11.72 2.75
C GLU A 59 -1.60 10.97 1.41
N LYS A 60 -0.44 10.46 0.96
CA LYS A 60 -0.34 9.68 -0.27
C LYS A 60 -1.22 8.41 -0.23
N VAL A 61 -1.18 7.67 0.87
CA VAL A 61 -1.95 6.42 1.01
C VAL A 61 -3.45 6.72 1.03
N ILE A 62 -3.87 7.71 1.82
CA ILE A 62 -5.29 8.05 1.95
C ILE A 62 -5.84 8.69 0.67
N LEU A 63 -5.10 9.58 0.00
CA LEU A 63 -5.52 10.14 -1.28
C LEU A 63 -5.71 9.05 -2.34
N GLU A 64 -4.81 8.07 -2.39
CA GLU A 64 -4.91 6.99 -3.36
C GLU A 64 -6.09 6.06 -3.07
N ALA A 65 -6.34 5.75 -1.80
CA ALA A 65 -7.54 5.02 -1.38
C ALA A 65 -8.84 5.77 -1.72
N LEU A 66 -8.87 7.10 -1.51
CA LEU A 66 -10.01 7.94 -1.90
C LEU A 66 -10.21 8.00 -3.42
N ASN A 67 -9.13 8.00 -4.20
CA ASN A 67 -9.21 7.93 -5.66
C ASN A 67 -9.77 6.57 -6.13
N ALA A 68 -9.28 5.47 -5.55
CA ALA A 68 -9.78 4.13 -5.86
C ALA A 68 -11.26 3.94 -5.44
N TRP A 69 -11.65 4.53 -4.32
CA TRP A 69 -13.06 4.62 -3.90
C TRP A 69 -13.92 5.34 -4.93
N LYS A 70 -13.52 6.56 -5.35
CA LYS A 70 -14.25 7.34 -6.36
C LYS A 70 -14.34 6.59 -7.69
N GLU A 71 -13.24 5.97 -8.12
CA GLU A 71 -13.23 5.14 -9.32
C GLU A 71 -14.21 3.97 -9.20
N MET A 72 -14.22 3.26 -8.07
CA MET A 72 -15.15 2.16 -7.83
C MET A 72 -16.61 2.61 -7.97
N LEU A 73 -16.96 3.79 -7.44
CA LEU A 73 -18.30 4.36 -7.55
C LEU A 73 -18.70 4.61 -9.01
N THR A 74 -17.75 4.88 -9.93
CA THR A 74 -18.06 5.02 -11.36
C THR A 74 -18.51 3.71 -12.03
N TYR A 75 -18.13 2.55 -11.47
CA TYR A 75 -18.58 1.23 -11.93
C TYR A 75 -19.83 0.74 -11.22
N ALA A 76 -20.21 1.37 -10.10
CA ALA A 76 -21.40 1.03 -9.37
C ALA A 76 -22.63 1.56 -10.13
N THR A 77 -23.40 0.64 -10.68
CA THR A 77 -24.69 0.92 -11.33
C THR A 77 -25.77 0.13 -10.63
N HIS A 78 -27.05 0.35 -10.94
CA HIS A 78 -28.11 -0.54 -10.45
C HIS A 78 -27.95 -2.02 -10.87
N PHE A 79 -27.06 -2.33 -11.82
CA PHE A 79 -26.90 -3.66 -12.39
C PHE A 79 -25.60 -4.35 -12.01
N SER A 80 -24.53 -3.60 -11.76
CA SER A 80 -23.19 -4.16 -11.55
C SER A 80 -22.33 -3.36 -10.61
N ARG A 81 -21.36 -4.04 -10.02
CA ARG A 81 -20.35 -3.48 -9.12
C ARG A 81 -19.04 -4.24 -9.20
N ARG A 82 -17.97 -3.65 -8.68
CA ARG A 82 -16.69 -4.33 -8.48
C ARG A 82 -15.94 -3.72 -7.31
N GLU A 83 -15.04 -4.49 -6.73
CA GLU A 83 -14.05 -3.97 -5.78
C GLU A 83 -12.81 -3.48 -6.53
N ILE A 84 -12.13 -2.51 -5.95
CA ILE A 84 -10.81 -2.04 -6.38
C ILE A 84 -9.88 -2.09 -5.17
N GLY A 85 -8.64 -2.52 -5.37
CA GLY A 85 -7.65 -2.53 -4.31
C GLY A 85 -6.23 -2.45 -4.84
N PHE A 86 -5.27 -2.31 -3.93
CA PHE A 86 -3.85 -2.24 -4.27
C PHE A 86 -2.97 -2.61 -3.06
N PHE A 87 -1.73 -2.98 -3.34
CA PHE A 87 -0.69 -3.11 -2.31
C PHE A 87 -0.06 -1.75 -1.97
N ILE A 88 0.33 -1.59 -0.72
CA ILE A 88 1.07 -0.42 -0.23
C ILE A 88 2.45 -0.89 0.16
N TYR A 89 3.44 -0.13 -0.25
CA TYR A 89 4.84 -0.45 -0.04
C TYR A 89 5.53 0.67 0.74
N TYR A 90 6.47 0.27 1.58
CA TYR A 90 7.30 1.13 2.40
C TYR A 90 8.78 0.90 2.06
N ARG A 91 9.43 1.98 1.61
CA ARG A 91 10.84 1.97 1.27
C ARG A 91 11.66 2.42 2.47
N HIS A 92 12.37 1.49 3.11
CA HIS A 92 13.17 1.77 4.30
C HIS A 92 14.30 2.78 4.05
N SER A 93 14.91 2.77 2.86
CA SER A 93 16.04 3.68 2.54
C SER A 93 15.64 5.15 2.48
N SER A 94 14.37 5.44 2.18
CA SER A 94 13.84 6.80 2.06
C SER A 94 12.73 7.12 3.05
N ASN A 95 12.37 6.18 3.94
CA ASN A 95 11.26 6.29 4.88
C ASN A 95 9.98 6.82 4.20
N SER A 96 9.59 6.18 3.09
CA SER A 96 8.52 6.71 2.22
C SER A 96 7.62 5.62 1.68
N TYR A 97 6.34 5.94 1.54
CA TYR A 97 5.35 5.07 0.90
C TYR A 97 5.31 5.24 -0.62
N PHE A 98 5.01 4.13 -1.30
CA PHE A 98 4.58 4.11 -2.69
C PHE A 98 3.46 3.09 -2.88
N ILE A 99 2.65 3.30 -3.93
CA ILE A 99 1.41 2.55 -4.15
C ILE A 99 1.60 1.64 -5.35
N GLY A 100 1.12 0.40 -5.23
CA GLY A 100 1.03 -0.52 -6.35
C GLY A 100 -0.03 -0.09 -7.36
N GLU A 101 -0.02 -0.74 -8.51
CA GLU A 101 -1.09 -0.57 -9.49
C GLU A 101 -2.44 -1.01 -8.90
N TRP A 102 -3.50 -0.35 -9.34
CA TRP A 102 -4.85 -0.74 -8.97
C TRP A 102 -5.20 -2.07 -9.62
N VAL A 103 -5.72 -2.96 -8.80
CA VAL A 103 -6.28 -4.22 -9.23
C VAL A 103 -7.79 -4.09 -9.14
N TYR A 104 -8.45 -4.43 -10.25
CA TYR A 104 -9.88 -4.36 -10.33
C TYR A 104 -10.48 -5.77 -10.26
N GLY A 105 -11.34 -6.01 -9.28
CA GLY A 105 -12.15 -7.23 -9.18
C GLY A 105 -13.08 -7.42 -10.38
N PRO A 106 -13.66 -8.61 -10.63
CA PRO A 106 -14.62 -8.76 -11.71
C PRO A 106 -15.81 -7.81 -11.54
N LEU A 107 -16.38 -7.38 -12.67
CA LEU A 107 -17.64 -6.66 -12.68
C LEU A 107 -18.76 -7.69 -12.48
N VAL A 108 -19.37 -7.70 -11.30
CA VAL A 108 -20.38 -8.69 -10.91
C VAL A 108 -21.78 -8.05 -10.84
N PRO A 109 -22.83 -8.77 -11.22
CA PRO A 109 -24.19 -8.26 -11.15
C PRO A 109 -24.75 -8.25 -9.72
N PHE A 110 -25.71 -7.37 -9.45
CA PHE A 110 -26.48 -7.35 -8.21
C PHE A 110 -27.50 -8.50 -8.15
N THR A 111 -26.98 -9.69 -7.90
CA THR A 111 -27.78 -10.91 -7.76
C THR A 111 -27.35 -11.63 -6.49
N PHE A 112 -28.32 -12.23 -5.82
CA PHE A 112 -28.07 -13.01 -4.61
C PHE A 112 -27.00 -14.09 -4.86
N GLY A 113 -26.00 -14.16 -3.99
CA GLY A 113 -24.88 -15.11 -4.12
C GLY A 113 -23.73 -14.67 -5.02
N ASN A 114 -23.78 -13.46 -5.61
CA ASN A 114 -22.66 -12.87 -6.35
C ASN A 114 -22.04 -11.72 -5.57
N GLU A 115 -21.14 -12.08 -4.66
CA GLU A 115 -20.31 -11.15 -3.91
C GLU A 115 -19.23 -10.56 -4.82
N ALA A 116 -19.05 -9.24 -4.74
CA ALA A 116 -17.89 -8.61 -5.36
C ALA A 116 -16.65 -9.00 -4.55
N TYR A 117 -15.52 -9.15 -5.23
CA TYR A 117 -14.25 -9.45 -4.59
C TYR A 117 -13.12 -8.85 -5.42
N VAL A 118 -11.98 -8.56 -4.80
CA VAL A 118 -10.73 -8.27 -5.51
C VAL A 118 -9.65 -9.28 -5.11
N ASN A 119 -8.92 -9.78 -6.11
CA ASN A 119 -7.74 -10.61 -5.89
C ASN A 119 -6.49 -9.84 -6.28
N LEU A 120 -5.78 -9.30 -5.30
CA LEU A 120 -4.57 -8.50 -5.50
C LEU A 120 -3.39 -9.31 -6.08
N GLY A 121 -3.47 -10.65 -6.07
CA GLY A 121 -2.38 -11.51 -6.49
C GLY A 121 -1.19 -11.45 -5.54
N LYS A 122 0.02 -11.37 -6.09
CA LYS A 122 1.26 -11.29 -5.32
C LYS A 122 1.80 -9.86 -5.32
N PRO A 123 2.37 -9.38 -4.20
CA PRO A 123 3.03 -8.08 -4.18
C PRO A 123 4.24 -8.07 -5.12
N LEU A 124 4.39 -7.01 -5.90
CA LEU A 124 5.49 -6.85 -6.86
C LEU A 124 6.85 -6.71 -6.15
N PHE A 125 6.85 -6.01 -5.01
CA PHE A 125 8.03 -5.82 -4.16
C PHE A 125 7.81 -6.51 -2.81
N PRO A 126 8.06 -7.83 -2.71
CA PRO A 126 7.72 -8.61 -1.53
C PRO A 126 8.51 -8.19 -0.29
N TYR A 127 9.61 -7.45 -0.41
CA TYR A 127 10.37 -6.91 0.74
C TYR A 127 9.95 -5.49 1.14
N GLU A 128 9.20 -4.78 0.30
CA GLU A 128 8.74 -3.42 0.62
C GLU A 128 7.26 -3.41 0.99
N VAL A 129 6.46 -4.43 0.63
CA VAL A 129 5.02 -4.47 0.95
C VAL A 129 4.81 -4.37 2.46
N CYS A 130 3.94 -3.45 2.89
CA CYS A 130 3.69 -3.21 4.31
C CYS A 130 2.20 -3.22 4.66
N ALA A 131 1.30 -3.05 3.69
CA ALA A 131 -0.13 -3.16 3.86
C ALA A 131 -0.82 -3.42 2.51
N PHE A 132 -2.13 -3.64 2.55
CA PHE A 132 -2.99 -3.56 1.37
C PHE A 132 -4.29 -2.85 1.67
N TYR A 133 -4.95 -2.44 0.59
CA TYR A 133 -6.21 -1.73 0.61
C TYR A 133 -7.18 -2.37 -0.38
N HIS A 134 -8.47 -2.32 -0.06
CA HIS A 134 -9.56 -2.42 -1.03
C HIS A 134 -10.78 -1.59 -0.61
N CYS A 135 -11.75 -1.43 -1.50
CA CYS A 135 -13.03 -0.81 -1.21
C CYS A 135 -14.20 -1.75 -1.45
N HIS A 136 -15.21 -1.66 -0.57
CA HIS A 136 -16.47 -2.37 -0.75
C HIS A 136 -17.45 -1.53 -1.56
N PRO A 137 -17.98 -2.05 -2.68
CA PRO A 137 -18.96 -1.35 -3.48
C PRO A 137 -20.33 -1.25 -2.80
N PRO A 138 -21.23 -0.43 -3.38
CA PRO A 138 -22.64 -0.39 -3.05
C PRO A 138 -23.28 -1.76 -2.93
N TYR A 139 -24.30 -1.84 -2.10
CA TYR A 139 -25.02 -3.08 -1.85
C TYR A 139 -26.45 -2.96 -2.37
N TYR A 140 -26.82 -3.86 -3.26
CA TYR A 140 -28.19 -4.04 -3.73
C TYR A 140 -28.54 -5.52 -3.56
N GLY A 141 -29.37 -5.82 -2.58
CA GLY A 141 -29.78 -7.19 -2.29
C GLY A 141 -30.99 -7.23 -1.37
N PRO A 142 -31.69 -8.37 -1.31
CA PRO A 142 -32.87 -8.53 -0.45
C PRO A 142 -32.53 -8.52 1.05
N ASP A 143 -31.27 -8.81 1.40
CA ASP A 143 -30.78 -8.93 2.78
C ASP A 143 -29.87 -7.76 3.17
N TYR A 144 -28.95 -8.01 4.09
CA TYR A 144 -27.94 -7.06 4.54
C TYR A 144 -26.55 -7.67 4.52
N ARG A 145 -25.55 -6.80 4.56
CA ARG A 145 -24.20 -7.18 4.97
C ARG A 145 -23.69 -6.27 6.09
N LEU A 146 -22.80 -6.80 6.92
CA LEU A 146 -22.04 -5.99 7.85
C LEU A 146 -21.03 -5.13 7.08
N THR A 147 -20.65 -4.01 7.69
CA THR A 147 -19.58 -3.16 7.18
C THR A 147 -18.25 -3.47 7.85
N GLY A 148 -17.17 -3.14 7.15
CA GLY A 148 -15.81 -3.51 7.54
C GLY A 148 -15.35 -4.81 6.88
N ALA A 149 -14.21 -5.32 7.33
CA ALA A 149 -13.55 -6.46 6.72
C ALA A 149 -14.38 -7.75 6.79
N SER A 150 -14.37 -8.52 5.71
CA SER A 150 -14.87 -9.89 5.68
C SER A 150 -13.91 -10.86 6.38
N GLN A 151 -14.34 -12.09 6.59
CA GLN A 151 -13.46 -13.13 7.13
C GLN A 151 -12.35 -13.49 6.12
N GLU A 152 -12.64 -13.40 4.83
CA GLU A 152 -11.71 -13.61 3.72
C GLU A 152 -10.60 -12.54 3.72
N ASP A 153 -10.94 -11.29 4.02
CA ASP A 153 -9.99 -10.19 4.17
C ASP A 153 -9.03 -10.43 5.32
N GLU A 154 -9.56 -10.79 6.50
CA GLU A 154 -8.77 -11.16 7.67
C GLU A 154 -7.84 -12.36 7.36
N ASN A 155 -8.39 -13.39 6.73
CA ASN A 155 -7.63 -14.58 6.35
C ASN A 155 -6.49 -14.24 5.39
N LEU A 156 -6.74 -13.35 4.41
CA LEU A 156 -5.71 -12.87 3.50
C LEU A 156 -4.64 -12.07 4.24
N ALA A 157 -5.04 -11.16 5.14
CA ALA A 157 -4.12 -10.34 5.91
C ALA A 157 -3.19 -11.18 6.79
N TYR A 158 -3.70 -12.19 7.49
CA TYR A 158 -2.86 -13.11 8.28
C TYR A 158 -2.04 -14.06 7.40
N LYS A 159 -2.58 -14.50 6.26
CA LYS A 159 -1.83 -15.31 5.29
C LYS A 159 -0.64 -14.53 4.72
N LEU A 160 -0.84 -13.26 4.40
CA LEU A 160 0.18 -12.33 3.91
C LEU A 160 0.94 -11.63 5.05
N ASP A 161 0.58 -11.85 6.32
CA ASP A 161 1.24 -11.26 7.49
C ASP A 161 1.54 -9.76 7.29
N ILE A 162 0.56 -9.05 6.75
CA ILE A 162 0.56 -7.60 6.53
C ILE A 162 -0.82 -7.07 6.93
N PRO A 163 -0.92 -5.88 7.53
CA PRO A 163 -2.21 -5.24 7.78
C PRO A 163 -2.98 -4.99 6.48
N GLY A 164 -4.30 -5.01 6.61
CA GLY A 164 -5.21 -4.48 5.60
C GLY A 164 -6.04 -3.33 6.16
N PHE A 165 -6.53 -2.48 5.27
CA PHE A 165 -7.68 -1.63 5.59
C PHE A 165 -8.64 -1.57 4.42
N VAL A 166 -9.93 -1.46 4.74
CA VAL A 166 -11.01 -1.40 3.76
C VAL A 166 -11.77 -0.10 3.94
N PHE A 167 -12.12 0.51 2.81
CA PHE A 167 -13.09 1.58 2.79
C PHE A 167 -14.48 1.00 2.62
N ASP A 168 -15.36 1.32 3.56
CA ASP A 168 -16.73 0.83 3.61
C ASP A 168 -17.67 1.89 4.20
N TYR A 169 -18.96 1.60 4.25
CA TYR A 169 -19.99 2.49 4.76
C TYR A 169 -19.90 2.65 6.28
N SER A 170 -20.25 3.84 6.79
CA SER A 170 -20.20 4.17 8.22
C SER A 170 -21.27 3.48 9.07
N TYR A 171 -22.37 3.07 8.46
CA TYR A 171 -23.41 2.29 9.12
C TYR A 171 -22.86 0.92 9.52
N SER A 172 -23.27 0.35 10.66
CA SER A 172 -22.82 -1.00 11.07
C SER A 172 -23.25 -2.12 10.12
N SER A 173 -24.24 -1.85 9.29
CA SER A 173 -24.73 -2.75 8.25
C SER A 173 -25.40 -1.94 7.14
N VAL A 174 -25.35 -2.45 5.91
CA VAL A 174 -26.06 -1.89 4.76
C VAL A 174 -27.14 -2.87 4.31
N TRP A 175 -28.32 -2.34 4.00
CA TRP A 175 -29.55 -3.09 3.75
C TRP A 175 -30.20 -2.63 2.45
N GLY A 176 -30.84 -3.55 1.73
CA GLY A 176 -31.65 -3.21 0.56
C GLY A 176 -30.81 -2.60 -0.57
N THR A 177 -31.23 -1.42 -1.02
CA THR A 177 -30.56 -0.59 -2.03
C THR A 177 -29.80 0.51 -1.32
N TYR A 178 -28.49 0.35 -1.15
CA TYR A 178 -27.62 1.39 -0.62
C TYR A 178 -26.82 2.00 -1.77
N ASP A 179 -27.37 3.08 -2.32
CA ASP A 179 -26.78 3.82 -3.43
C ASP A 179 -26.05 5.02 -2.84
N TYR A 180 -24.76 5.15 -3.12
CA TYR A 180 -24.16 6.47 -3.02
C TYR A 180 -24.70 7.30 -4.18
N GLU A 181 -25.74 8.08 -3.91
CA GLU A 181 -26.31 8.98 -4.91
C GLU A 181 -25.34 10.14 -5.27
N THR A 182 -24.24 10.35 -4.52
CA THR A 182 -23.30 11.45 -4.80
C THR A 182 -21.83 11.16 -4.43
N GLU A 183 -20.91 11.83 -5.12
CA GLU A 183 -19.47 11.91 -4.81
C GLU A 183 -19.12 12.48 -3.41
N ALA A 184 -20.12 12.88 -2.62
CA ALA A 184 -19.95 13.65 -1.38
C ALA A 184 -19.72 12.79 -0.13
N ASP A 185 -19.95 11.48 -0.20
CA ASP A 185 -19.84 10.64 0.98
C ASP A 185 -18.44 10.04 1.13
N PHE A 186 -17.77 10.50 2.17
CA PHE A 186 -16.47 9.99 2.58
C PHE A 186 -16.61 8.57 3.16
N PRO A 187 -15.79 7.62 2.71
CA PRO A 187 -15.81 6.27 3.27
C PRO A 187 -15.33 6.26 4.72
N THR A 188 -15.77 5.25 5.47
CA THR A 188 -15.19 4.92 6.77
C THR A 188 -14.06 3.92 6.59
N THR A 189 -12.97 4.12 7.33
CA THR A 189 -11.81 3.24 7.31
C THR A 189 -11.96 2.14 8.35
N TYR A 190 -11.88 0.88 7.92
CA TYR A 190 -11.84 -0.28 8.81
C TYR A 190 -10.50 -0.98 8.66
N VAL A 191 -9.77 -1.11 9.77
CA VAL A 191 -8.46 -1.79 9.83
C VAL A 191 -8.66 -3.24 10.26
N PHE A 192 -7.89 -4.15 9.67
CA PHE A 192 -7.97 -5.58 9.94
C PHE A 192 -6.60 -6.27 9.78
N GLY A 193 -6.51 -7.51 10.23
CA GLY A 193 -5.27 -8.29 10.22
C GLY A 193 -4.24 -7.89 11.28
N PRO A 194 -2.96 -8.27 11.12
CA PRO A 194 -1.90 -7.89 12.05
C PRO A 194 -1.67 -6.38 12.00
N ARG A 195 -1.28 -5.77 13.12
CA ARG A 195 -1.05 -4.31 13.20
C ARG A 195 0.06 -3.79 12.28
N GLN A 196 1.03 -4.64 11.99
CA GLN A 196 2.20 -4.32 11.16
C GLN A 196 2.71 -5.61 10.54
N ARG A 197 3.45 -5.49 9.46
CA ARG A 197 4.13 -6.63 8.86
C ARG A 197 5.22 -7.19 9.77
N SER A 198 5.31 -8.51 9.89
CA SER A 198 6.45 -9.12 10.58
C SER A 198 7.73 -9.08 9.73
N PRO A 199 8.90 -8.86 10.34
CA PRO A 199 10.18 -8.73 9.62
C PRO A 199 10.73 -10.04 9.04
N TYR A 200 10.10 -11.19 9.33
CA TYR A 200 10.67 -12.52 9.06
C TYR A 200 9.92 -13.33 7.99
N LYS A 201 8.86 -12.79 7.38
CA LYS A 201 8.06 -13.50 6.39
C LYS A 201 8.27 -12.89 4.99
N PHE A 202 8.75 -13.73 4.07
CA PHE A 202 9.07 -13.39 2.68
C PHE A 202 8.14 -14.16 1.73
N TYR A 203 7.69 -13.52 0.64
CA TYR A 203 6.69 -14.00 -0.32
C TYR A 203 7.26 -14.27 -1.71
#